data_AF-A0AAE5WRP0-F1
#
_entry.id   AF-A0AAE5WRP0-F1
#
_cell.length_a   1.000
_cell.length_b   1.000
_cell.length_c   1.000
_cell.angle_alpha   90.00
_cell.angle_beta   90.00
_cell.angle_gamma   90.00
#
_symmetry.space_group_name_H-M   'P 1'
#
loop_
_entity.id
_entity.type
_entity.pdbx_description
1 polymer ?
#
loop_
_entity_poly.entity_id
_entity_poly.type
_entity_poly.pdbx_seq_one_letter_code
_entity_poly.pdbx_strand_id
1 'polypeptide(L)'
;MKRDDTVRVGMSNENVINASATAERLMRAYHIHCVAPDPDTLFRFLEAAHSANDRLKKSAGVEFIDIPEFIALKCLRNFFHHHDELRHVVRVVPTAGLPILTDLLFMCLAPRDLINEAIVQAPDRFRAQTQAACDFAFHWYGTTVNINPCLFNFVVHAYERLVEASIPISGDEADEYRRSYDFEAQAGQSHFVDGRISTTAGSLDDLLSEIMS
;
A
#
# COMPACT_ATOMS: atom_id res chain seq x y z
N MET A 1 39.83 20.50 15.06
CA MET A 1 38.55 20.61 14.32
C MET A 1 38.68 19.79 13.06
N LYS A 2 38.31 18.49 13.12
CA LYS A 2 38.28 17.62 11.93
C LYS A 2 37.03 18.01 11.13
N ARG A 3 37.21 18.36 9.85
CA ARG A 3 36.09 18.54 8.92
C ARG A 3 35.57 17.15 8.61
N ASP A 4 34.29 16.97 8.88
CA ASP A 4 33.52 15.80 8.50
C ASP A 4 33.13 16.02 7.04
N ASP A 5 33.96 15.55 6.11
CA ASP A 5 33.63 15.49 4.69
C ASP A 5 32.71 14.29 4.48
N THR A 6 31.44 14.44 4.84
CA THR A 6 30.39 13.52 4.38
C THR A 6 30.18 13.78 2.89
N VAL A 7 30.93 13.07 2.07
CA VAL A 7 30.73 13.01 0.62
C VAL A 7 29.31 12.51 0.36
N ARG A 8 28.37 13.43 0.09
CA ARG A 8 27.14 13.09 -0.62
C ARG A 8 27.56 12.66 -2.02
N VAL A 9 27.70 11.35 -2.22
CA VAL A 9 27.87 10.76 -3.55
C VAL A 9 26.63 11.15 -4.35
N GLY A 10 26.77 12.13 -5.26
CA GLY A 10 25.68 12.53 -6.14
C GLY A 10 25.23 11.33 -6.97
N MET A 11 23.92 11.06 -6.97
CA MET A 11 23.34 10.03 -7.83
C MET A 11 23.69 10.32 -9.30
N SER A 12 24.04 9.28 -10.07
CA SER A 12 24.26 9.44 -11.50
C SER A 12 22.97 9.90 -12.18
N ASN A 13 23.08 10.62 -13.30
CA ASN A 13 21.91 11.09 -14.04
C ASN A 13 20.99 9.92 -14.47
N GLU A 14 21.58 8.79 -14.87
CA GLU A 14 20.84 7.57 -15.20
C GLU A 14 20.07 7.00 -13.99
N ASN A 15 20.69 7.04 -12.80
CA ASN A 15 20.04 6.59 -11.57
C ASN A 15 18.85 7.48 -11.19
N VAL A 16 18.98 8.80 -11.36
CA VAL A 16 17.87 9.75 -11.14
C VAL A 16 16.72 9.48 -12.11
N ILE A 17 17.01 9.31 -13.40
CA ILE A 17 16.00 8.99 -14.43
C ILE A 17 15.28 7.68 -14.09
N ASN A 18 16.03 6.63 -13.72
CA ASN A 18 15.47 5.33 -13.36
C ASN A 18 14.62 5.38 -12.08
N ALA A 19 15.04 6.17 -11.09
CA ALA A 19 14.28 6.40 -9.86
C ALA A 19 12.97 7.15 -10.16
N SER A 20 13.04 8.24 -10.92
CA SER A 20 11.86 9.03 -11.34
C SER A 20 10.85 8.16 -12.08
N ALA A 21 11.28 7.45 -13.13
CA ALA A 21 10.39 6.57 -13.90
C ALA A 21 9.80 5.43 -13.04
N THR A 22 10.48 5.03 -11.97
CA THR A 22 9.97 4.02 -11.03
C THR A 22 8.92 4.61 -10.10
N ALA A 23 9.15 5.80 -9.55
CA ALA A 23 8.17 6.54 -8.77
C ALA A 23 6.89 6.79 -9.57
N GLU A 24 7.01 7.24 -10.82
CA GLU A 24 5.88 7.50 -11.72
C GLU A 24 5.04 6.26 -11.98
N ARG A 25 5.67 5.09 -12.14
CA ARG A 25 4.95 3.81 -12.30
C ARG A 25 4.18 3.43 -11.04
N LEU A 26 4.75 3.67 -9.86
CA LEU A 26 4.05 3.43 -8.59
C LEU A 26 2.83 4.35 -8.46
N MET A 27 3.01 5.66 -8.67
CA MET A 27 1.91 6.64 -8.58
C MET A 27 0.81 6.35 -9.59
N ARG A 28 1.15 5.97 -10.83
CA ARG A 28 0.18 5.58 -11.84
C ARG A 28 -0.60 4.33 -11.45
N ALA A 29 0.07 3.30 -10.91
CA ALA A 29 -0.61 2.09 -10.47
C ALA A 29 -1.58 2.36 -9.32
N TYR A 30 -1.17 3.20 -8.37
CA TYR A 30 -2.04 3.65 -7.28
C TYR A 30 -3.24 4.46 -7.80
N HIS A 31 -3.00 5.46 -8.64
CA HIS A 31 -4.06 6.29 -9.22
C HIS A 31 -5.10 5.44 -9.94
N ILE A 32 -4.68 4.51 -10.80
CA ILE A 32 -5.59 3.59 -11.50
C ILE A 32 -6.45 2.81 -10.50
N HIS A 33 -5.85 2.31 -9.41
CA HIS A 33 -6.59 1.59 -8.38
C HIS A 33 -7.59 2.51 -7.62
N CYS A 34 -7.26 3.78 -7.39
CA CYS A 34 -8.19 4.73 -6.77
C CYS A 34 -9.39 5.08 -7.66
N VAL A 35 -9.18 5.24 -8.98
CA VAL A 35 -10.24 5.71 -9.90
C VAL A 35 -11.11 4.58 -10.45
N ALA A 36 -10.55 3.38 -10.58
CA ALA A 36 -11.25 2.20 -11.09
C ALA A 36 -10.86 0.96 -10.27
N PRO A 37 -11.23 0.92 -8.98
CA PRO A 37 -10.84 -0.15 -8.07
C PRO A 37 -11.49 -1.48 -8.47
N ASP A 38 -10.63 -2.47 -8.75
CA ASP A 38 -11.00 -3.85 -9.00
C ASP A 38 -9.84 -4.79 -8.58
N PRO A 39 -10.01 -6.12 -8.61
CA PRO A 39 -8.92 -7.03 -8.27
C PRO A 39 -7.68 -6.87 -9.15
N ASP A 40 -7.82 -6.62 -10.46
CA ASP A 40 -6.68 -6.53 -11.39
C ASP A 40 -5.81 -5.30 -11.09
N THR A 41 -6.43 -4.17 -10.80
CA THR A 41 -5.77 -2.93 -10.41
C THR A 41 -5.11 -3.05 -9.03
N LEU A 42 -5.73 -3.77 -8.09
CA LEU A 42 -5.12 -4.12 -6.81
C LEU A 42 -3.83 -4.92 -7.01
N PHE A 43 -3.87 -6.02 -7.76
CA PHE A 43 -2.67 -6.85 -7.97
C PHE A 43 -1.60 -6.13 -8.80
N ARG A 44 -2.00 -5.28 -9.76
CA ARG A 44 -1.07 -4.39 -10.47
C ARG A 44 -0.37 -3.44 -9.52
N PHE A 45 -1.09 -2.87 -8.56
CA PHE A 45 -0.51 -2.01 -7.53
C PHE A 45 0.49 -2.76 -6.65
N LEU A 46 0.14 -3.96 -6.17
CA LEU A 46 1.04 -4.78 -5.35
C LEU A 46 2.36 -5.10 -6.09
N GLU A 47 2.28 -5.46 -7.37
CA GLU A 47 3.48 -5.68 -8.20
C GLU A 47 4.29 -4.39 -8.41
N ALA A 48 3.62 -3.26 -8.65
CA ALA A 48 4.28 -1.96 -8.80
C ALA A 48 5.00 -1.54 -7.52
N ALA A 49 4.38 -1.70 -6.35
CA ALA A 49 4.96 -1.41 -5.04
C ALA A 49 6.22 -2.25 -4.79
N HIS A 50 6.14 -3.57 -5.04
CA HIS A 50 7.29 -4.44 -4.89
C HIS A 50 8.42 -4.06 -5.87
N SER A 51 8.10 -3.86 -7.15
CA SER A 51 9.08 -3.46 -8.16
C SER A 51 9.72 -2.11 -7.82
N ALA A 52 8.95 -1.19 -7.25
CA ALA A 52 9.42 0.11 -6.83
C ALA A 52 10.51 -0.02 -5.75
N ASN A 53 10.26 -0.78 -4.69
CA ASN A 53 11.26 -1.05 -3.65
C ASN A 53 12.58 -1.56 -4.24
N ASP A 54 12.52 -2.58 -5.11
CA ASP A 54 13.72 -3.22 -5.64
C ASP A 54 14.51 -2.30 -6.59
N ARG A 55 13.81 -1.50 -7.39
CA ARG A 55 14.44 -0.57 -8.35
C ARG A 55 14.98 0.67 -7.67
N LEU A 56 14.23 1.26 -6.74
CA LEU A 56 14.65 2.44 -5.97
C LEU A 56 15.86 2.13 -5.09
N LYS A 57 15.92 0.93 -4.50
CA LYS A 57 17.10 0.51 -3.72
C LYS A 57 18.35 0.48 -4.59
N LYS A 58 18.23 -0.03 -5.82
CA LYS A 58 19.35 -0.14 -6.76
C LYS A 58 19.77 1.22 -7.32
N SER A 59 18.83 2.10 -7.67
CA SER A 59 19.13 3.37 -8.34
C SER A 59 19.45 4.50 -7.36
N ALA A 60 18.72 4.58 -6.24
CA ALA A 60 18.74 5.72 -5.32
C ALA A 60 19.13 5.34 -3.89
N GLY A 61 19.29 4.05 -3.56
CA GLY A 61 19.49 3.60 -2.19
C GLY A 61 18.26 3.77 -1.29
N VAL A 62 17.10 4.07 -1.87
CA VAL A 62 15.82 4.25 -1.17
C VAL A 62 15.08 2.92 -1.15
N GLU A 63 14.57 2.51 0.01
CA GLU A 63 13.76 1.32 0.16
C GLU A 63 12.61 1.53 1.15
N PHE A 64 11.72 0.54 1.23
CA PHE A 64 10.48 0.62 2.00
C PHE A 64 10.39 -0.48 3.07
N ILE A 65 11.47 -1.23 3.29
CA ILE A 65 11.46 -2.43 4.16
C ILE A 65 11.29 -2.12 5.65
N ASP A 66 11.36 -0.85 6.03
CA ASP A 66 11.11 -0.32 7.37
C ASP A 66 9.66 0.16 7.56
N ILE A 67 8.88 0.25 6.47
CA ILE A 67 7.46 0.65 6.49
C ILE A 67 6.59 -0.60 6.73
N PRO A 68 5.85 -0.69 7.84
CA PRO A 68 4.99 -1.85 8.14
C PRO A 68 4.01 -2.17 7.01
N GLU A 69 3.37 -1.15 6.44
CA GLU A 69 2.41 -1.31 5.34
C GLU A 69 3.08 -1.98 4.13
N PHE A 70 4.29 -1.56 3.76
CA PHE A 70 5.02 -2.21 2.67
C PHE A 70 5.33 -3.68 2.96
N ILE A 71 5.74 -4.00 4.19
CA ILE A 71 6.03 -5.38 4.59
C ILE A 71 4.78 -6.25 4.47
N ALA A 72 3.64 -5.75 4.95
CA ALA A 72 2.35 -6.44 4.89
C ALA A 72 1.90 -6.65 3.43
N LEU A 73 1.97 -5.61 2.58
CA LEU A 73 1.64 -5.70 1.16
C LEU A 73 2.58 -6.63 0.39
N LYS A 74 3.88 -6.60 0.70
CA LYS A 74 4.88 -7.49 0.09
C LYS A 74 4.61 -8.95 0.44
N CYS A 75 4.14 -9.23 1.66
CA CYS A 75 3.71 -10.58 2.04
C CYS A 75 2.59 -11.08 1.14
N LEU A 76 1.53 -10.29 0.96
CA LEU A 76 0.41 -10.64 0.07
C LEU A 76 0.87 -10.80 -1.37
N ARG A 77 1.64 -9.83 -1.88
CA ARG A 77 2.20 -9.89 -3.23
C ARG A 77 2.96 -11.20 -3.47
N ASN A 78 3.88 -11.55 -2.58
CA ASN A 78 4.66 -12.79 -2.70
C ASN A 78 3.76 -14.03 -2.69
N PHE A 79 2.76 -14.06 -1.82
CA PHE A 79 1.83 -15.17 -1.72
C PHE A 79 1.03 -15.34 -3.01
N PHE A 80 0.42 -14.28 -3.51
CA PHE A 80 -0.36 -14.31 -4.75
C PHE A 80 0.49 -14.58 -5.99
N HIS A 81 1.76 -14.17 -6.01
CA HIS A 81 2.68 -14.51 -7.12
C HIS A 81 2.92 -16.03 -7.23
N HIS A 82 2.77 -16.79 -6.14
CA HIS A 82 2.89 -18.24 -6.12
C HIS A 82 1.54 -18.97 -6.19
N HIS A 83 0.44 -18.27 -5.91
CA HIS A 83 -0.94 -18.79 -5.85
C HIS A 83 -1.86 -17.86 -6.64
N ASP A 84 -1.58 -17.67 -7.93
CA ASP A 84 -2.34 -16.76 -8.79
C ASP A 84 -3.83 -17.13 -8.83
N GLU A 85 -4.14 -18.42 -8.66
CA GLU A 85 -5.51 -18.92 -8.55
C GLU A 85 -6.24 -18.36 -7.34
N LEU A 86 -5.58 -17.93 -6.27
CA LEU A 86 -6.26 -17.38 -5.08
C LEU A 86 -6.61 -15.90 -5.23
N ARG A 87 -6.20 -15.23 -6.30
CA ARG A 87 -6.50 -13.80 -6.53
C ARG A 87 -8.00 -13.51 -6.56
N HIS A 88 -8.81 -14.44 -7.07
CA HIS A 88 -10.26 -14.28 -7.19
C HIS A 88 -11.00 -14.30 -5.85
N VAL A 89 -10.34 -14.66 -4.73
CA VAL A 89 -10.99 -14.67 -3.41
C VAL A 89 -10.93 -13.30 -2.73
N VAL A 90 -10.08 -12.40 -3.22
CA VAL A 90 -10.04 -11.01 -2.77
C VAL A 90 -11.19 -10.25 -3.43
N ARG A 91 -11.92 -9.47 -2.63
CA ARG A 91 -13.04 -8.64 -3.08
C ARG A 91 -12.64 -7.18 -3.01
N VAL A 92 -12.88 -6.45 -4.09
CA VAL A 92 -12.79 -4.99 -4.11
C VAL A 92 -14.21 -4.46 -4.23
N VAL A 93 -14.68 -3.76 -3.20
CA VAL A 93 -16.11 -3.49 -3.00
C VAL A 93 -16.32 -2.01 -2.71
N PRO A 94 -17.12 -1.28 -3.51
CA PRO A 94 -17.50 0.09 -3.19
C PRO A 94 -18.22 0.17 -1.85
N THR A 95 -17.94 1.21 -1.06
CA THR A 95 -18.66 1.42 0.21
C THR A 95 -20.03 2.08 0.01
N ALA A 96 -20.23 2.74 -1.13
CA ALA A 96 -21.47 3.39 -1.49
C ALA A 96 -22.65 2.39 -1.51
N GLY A 97 -23.71 2.73 -0.78
CA GLY A 97 -24.94 1.92 -0.70
C GLY A 97 -24.90 0.78 0.31
N LEU A 98 -23.76 0.55 0.97
CA LEU A 98 -23.66 -0.39 2.09
C LEU A 98 -23.96 0.32 3.42
N PRO A 99 -24.51 -0.39 4.43
CA PRO A 99 -24.79 0.19 5.74
C PRO A 99 -23.51 0.30 6.61
N ILE A 100 -22.41 0.79 6.01
CA ILE A 100 -21.11 0.90 6.68
C ILE A 100 -20.70 2.37 6.87
N LEU A 101 -20.02 2.63 7.97
CA LEU A 101 -19.37 3.89 8.29
C LEU A 101 -17.86 3.66 8.24
N THR A 102 -17.19 4.39 7.35
CA THR A 102 -15.74 4.37 7.15
C THR A 102 -15.32 5.64 6.38
N ASP A 103 -14.05 6.00 6.43
CA ASP A 103 -13.43 7.09 5.65
C ASP A 103 -12.97 6.63 4.24
N LEU A 104 -13.23 5.36 3.88
CA LEU A 104 -12.86 4.79 2.58
C LEU A 104 -14.02 4.80 1.57
N LEU A 105 -13.70 5.05 0.30
CA LEU A 105 -14.65 4.97 -0.84
C LEU A 105 -14.91 3.53 -1.32
N PHE A 106 -13.98 2.62 -1.04
CA PHE A 106 -14.09 1.20 -1.33
C PHE A 106 -13.30 0.40 -0.28
N MET A 107 -13.54 -0.90 -0.22
CA MET A 107 -12.82 -1.86 0.64
C MET A 107 -12.09 -2.87 -0.22
N CYS A 108 -10.97 -3.36 0.29
CA CYS A 108 -10.22 -4.47 -0.28
C CYS A 108 -10.26 -5.57 0.78
N LEU A 109 -11.14 -6.55 0.60
CA LEU A 109 -11.45 -7.57 1.59
C LEU A 109 -10.82 -8.90 1.19
N ALA A 110 -10.19 -9.56 2.14
CA ALA A 110 -9.58 -10.88 1.97
C ALA A 110 -10.02 -11.82 3.10
N PRO A 111 -10.14 -13.13 2.85
CA PRO A 111 -10.34 -14.11 3.91
C PRO A 111 -9.16 -14.10 4.90
N ARG A 112 -9.46 -14.13 6.19
CA ARG A 112 -8.46 -14.17 7.26
C ARG A 112 -7.48 -15.33 7.10
N ASP A 113 -7.99 -16.51 6.76
CA ASP A 113 -7.17 -17.71 6.61
C ASP A 113 -6.16 -17.58 5.47
N LEU A 114 -6.52 -16.86 4.40
CA LEU A 114 -5.59 -16.53 3.32
C LEU A 114 -4.44 -15.67 3.82
N ILE A 115 -4.73 -14.64 4.62
CA ILE A 115 -3.70 -13.74 5.17
C ILE A 115 -2.79 -14.52 6.13
N ASN A 116 -3.37 -15.36 6.98
CA ASN A 116 -2.61 -16.23 7.88
C ASN A 116 -1.68 -17.17 7.10
N GLU A 117 -2.18 -17.77 6.01
CA GLU A 117 -1.37 -18.65 5.16
C GLU A 117 -0.21 -17.89 4.49
N ALA A 118 -0.47 -16.68 3.96
CA ALA A 118 0.56 -15.81 3.41
C ALA A 118 1.68 -15.49 4.42
N ILE A 119 1.33 -15.28 5.70
CA ILE A 119 2.30 -15.04 6.77
C ILE A 119 3.10 -16.31 7.09
N VAL A 120 2.44 -17.47 7.16
CA VAL A 120 3.12 -18.76 7.43
C VAL A 120 4.18 -19.07 6.36
N GLN A 121 3.86 -18.81 5.10
CA GLN A 121 4.75 -19.02 3.96
C GLN A 121 5.88 -17.97 3.85
N ALA A 122 5.85 -16.90 4.65
CA ALA A 122 6.97 -15.98 4.73
C ALA A 122 8.22 -16.69 5.27
N PRO A 123 9.45 -16.33 4.82
CA PRO A 123 10.68 -16.95 5.30
C PRO A 123 10.79 -16.86 6.83
N ASP A 124 11.22 -17.94 7.49
CA ASP A 124 11.23 -18.05 8.97
C ASP A 124 11.83 -16.84 9.67
N ARG A 125 12.96 -16.33 9.16
CA ARG A 125 13.68 -15.17 9.72
C ARG A 125 12.89 -13.85 9.67
N PHE A 126 11.88 -13.75 8.82
CA PHE A 126 11.04 -12.56 8.64
C PHE A 126 9.62 -12.76 9.15
N ARG A 127 9.18 -14.00 9.44
CA ARG A 127 7.79 -14.31 9.78
C ARG A 127 7.24 -13.47 10.94
N ALA A 128 7.99 -13.32 12.02
CA ALA A 128 7.55 -12.52 13.18
C ALA A 128 7.38 -11.03 12.82
N GLN A 129 8.29 -10.48 12.01
CA GLN A 129 8.19 -9.11 11.51
C GLN A 129 6.99 -8.95 10.56
N THR A 130 6.77 -9.92 9.67
CA THR A 130 5.64 -9.94 8.76
C THR A 130 4.31 -10.00 9.51
N GLN A 131 4.20 -10.88 10.52
CA GLN A 131 3.01 -10.96 11.36
C GLN A 131 2.72 -9.62 12.03
N ALA A 132 3.73 -9.03 12.69
CA ALA A 132 3.56 -7.74 13.37
C ALA A 132 3.15 -6.62 12.40
N ALA A 133 3.68 -6.62 11.18
CA ALA A 133 3.30 -5.67 10.14
C ALA A 133 1.85 -5.86 9.68
N CYS A 134 1.39 -7.09 9.46
CA CYS A 134 0.01 -7.38 9.10
C CYS A 134 -0.96 -7.04 10.24
N ASP A 135 -0.60 -7.33 11.49
CA ASP A 135 -1.41 -7.01 12.68
C ASP A 135 -1.56 -5.49 12.87
N PHE A 136 -0.52 -4.73 12.52
CA PHE A 136 -0.51 -3.28 12.60
C PHE A 136 -1.30 -2.62 11.45
N ALA A 137 -1.05 -3.05 10.21
CA ALA A 137 -1.48 -2.31 9.03
C ALA A 137 -2.87 -2.73 8.49
N PHE A 138 -3.32 -3.95 8.78
CA PHE A 138 -4.63 -4.44 8.32
C PHE A 138 -5.70 -4.30 9.42
N HIS A 139 -6.96 -4.20 9.00
CA HIS A 139 -8.09 -4.29 9.93
C HIS A 139 -8.75 -5.66 9.86
N TRP A 140 -8.83 -6.31 11.02
CA TRP A 140 -9.29 -7.69 11.17
C TRP A 140 -10.71 -7.71 11.74
N TYR A 141 -11.65 -8.32 11.01
CA TYR A 141 -13.07 -8.43 11.34
C TYR A 141 -13.54 -9.87 11.25
N GLY A 142 -13.54 -10.59 12.38
CA GLY A 142 -13.91 -12.00 12.40
C GLY A 142 -13.06 -12.85 11.45
N THR A 143 -13.69 -13.30 10.36
CA THR A 143 -13.11 -14.10 9.25
C THR A 143 -12.66 -13.27 8.04
N THR A 144 -12.87 -11.96 8.06
CA THR A 144 -12.57 -11.04 6.95
C THR A 144 -11.49 -10.03 7.38
N VAL A 145 -10.64 -9.64 6.45
CA VAL A 145 -9.59 -8.64 6.67
C VAL A 145 -9.73 -7.55 5.62
N ASN A 146 -9.83 -6.28 6.05
CA ASN A 146 -9.75 -5.14 5.16
C ASN A 146 -8.28 -4.71 5.03
N ILE A 147 -7.71 -4.91 3.85
CA ILE A 147 -6.33 -4.55 3.54
C ILE A 147 -6.23 -3.13 2.95
N ASN A 148 -7.35 -2.50 2.57
CA ASN A 148 -7.34 -1.21 1.87
C ASN A 148 -6.58 -0.08 2.61
N PRO A 149 -6.78 0.14 3.91
CA PRO A 149 -6.07 1.23 4.61
C PRO A 149 -4.54 1.09 4.52
N CYS A 150 -4.02 -0.15 4.52
CA CYS A 150 -2.60 -0.44 4.34
C CYS A 150 -2.08 0.04 2.97
N LEU A 151 -2.87 -0.11 1.90
CA LEU A 151 -2.50 0.38 0.57
C LEU A 151 -2.38 1.91 0.54
N PHE A 152 -3.41 2.60 1.04
CA PHE A 152 -3.45 4.06 1.08
C PHE A 152 -2.28 4.62 1.92
N ASN A 153 -2.12 4.12 3.14
CA ASN A 153 -1.10 4.59 4.07
C ASN A 153 0.33 4.27 3.57
N PHE A 154 0.52 3.13 2.88
CA PHE A 154 1.80 2.86 2.21
C PHE A 154 2.14 3.93 1.16
N VAL A 155 1.18 4.35 0.33
CA VAL A 155 1.47 5.34 -0.72
C VAL A 155 1.83 6.70 -0.13
N VAL A 156 1.21 7.11 0.98
CA VAL A 156 1.61 8.31 1.72
C VAL A 156 3.08 8.21 2.13
N HIS A 157 3.47 7.13 2.82
CA HIS A 157 4.86 6.94 3.23
C HIS A 157 5.83 6.82 2.06
N ALA A 158 5.43 6.18 0.96
CA ALA A 158 6.25 6.06 -0.23
C ALA A 158 6.47 7.43 -0.88
N TYR A 159 5.41 8.23 -1.02
CA TYR A 159 5.47 9.57 -1.57
C TYR A 159 6.37 10.49 -0.73
N GLU A 160 6.17 10.51 0.59
CA GLU A 160 7.00 11.28 1.51
C GLU A 160 8.48 10.90 1.42
N ARG A 161 8.77 9.60 1.34
CA ARG A 161 10.15 9.10 1.20
C ARG A 161 10.79 9.48 -0.12
N LEU A 162 10.03 9.46 -1.21
CA LEU A 162 10.50 9.89 -2.53
C LEU A 162 10.80 11.40 -2.54
N VAL A 163 9.94 12.21 -1.93
CA VAL A 163 10.14 13.66 -1.78
C VAL A 163 11.35 13.97 -0.91
N GLU A 164 11.49 13.30 0.24
CA GLU A 164 12.66 13.46 1.14
C GLU A 164 13.97 13.10 0.43
N ALA A 165 13.96 12.04 -0.38
CA ALA A 165 15.10 11.64 -1.21
C ALA A 165 15.34 12.55 -2.43
N SER A 166 14.52 13.59 -2.63
CA SER A 166 14.57 14.48 -3.79
C SER A 166 14.49 13.74 -5.12
N ILE A 167 13.74 12.63 -5.16
CA ILE A 167 13.47 11.89 -6.39
C ILE A 167 12.38 12.64 -7.15
N PRO A 168 12.61 13.06 -8.40
CA PRO A 168 11.56 13.69 -9.20
C PRO A 168 10.39 12.72 -9.39
N ILE A 169 9.17 13.25 -9.26
CA ILE A 169 7.94 12.51 -9.53
C ILE A 169 7.12 13.38 -10.48
N SER A 170 6.93 12.93 -11.71
CA SER A 170 6.24 13.69 -12.75
C SER A 170 5.02 12.95 -13.31
N GLY A 171 4.23 13.63 -14.14
CA GLY A 171 3.04 13.07 -14.78
C GLY A 171 1.74 13.37 -14.04
N ASP A 172 0.65 13.33 -14.80
CA ASP A 172 -0.66 13.83 -14.37
C ASP A 172 -1.17 13.11 -13.12
N GLU A 173 -0.95 11.80 -13.01
CA GLU A 173 -1.37 11.00 -11.85
C GLU A 173 -0.62 11.38 -10.57
N ALA A 174 0.68 11.70 -10.69
CA ALA A 174 1.48 12.14 -9.55
C ALA A 174 1.13 13.58 -9.16
N ASP A 175 0.84 14.45 -10.13
CA ASP A 175 0.41 15.81 -9.87
C ASP A 175 -0.98 15.87 -9.22
N GLU A 176 -1.88 14.96 -9.56
CA GLU A 176 -3.17 14.82 -8.89
C GLU A 176 -3.01 14.38 -7.43
N TYR A 177 -2.16 13.39 -7.17
CA TYR A 177 -1.84 12.99 -5.80
C TYR A 177 -1.24 14.15 -5.00
N ARG A 178 -0.26 14.86 -5.57
CA ARG A 178 0.37 16.03 -4.94
C ARG A 178 -0.66 17.12 -4.61
N ARG A 179 -1.62 17.40 -5.49
CA ARG A 179 -2.70 18.36 -5.22
C ARG A 179 -3.57 17.94 -4.04
N SER A 180 -3.93 16.66 -3.92
CA SER A 180 -4.68 16.15 -2.76
C SER A 180 -3.86 16.29 -1.47
N TYR A 181 -2.60 15.86 -1.52
CA TYR A 181 -1.68 15.95 -0.38
C TYR A 181 -1.51 17.40 0.09
N ASP A 182 -1.25 18.33 -0.83
CA ASP A 182 -1.08 19.75 -0.49
C ASP A 182 -2.37 20.37 0.08
N PHE A 183 -3.53 19.95 -0.41
CA PHE A 183 -4.84 20.41 0.10
C PHE A 183 -5.07 19.94 1.54
N GLU A 184 -4.82 18.66 1.83
CA GLU A 184 -4.91 18.10 3.19
C GLU A 184 -3.95 18.79 4.15
N ALA A 185 -2.70 19.03 3.71
CA ALA A 185 -1.68 19.69 4.51
C ALA A 185 -2.08 21.15 4.85
N GLN A 186 -2.61 21.89 3.87
CA GLN A 186 -3.10 23.26 4.07
C GLN A 186 -4.32 23.31 5.00
N ALA A 187 -5.15 22.28 4.99
CA ALA A 187 -6.30 22.13 5.86
C ALA A 187 -5.95 21.62 7.27
N GLY A 188 -4.69 21.25 7.52
CA GLY A 188 -4.27 20.63 8.78
C GLY A 188 -4.88 19.24 9.00
N GLN A 189 -5.23 18.54 7.92
CA GLN A 189 -5.80 17.21 7.94
C GLN A 189 -4.71 16.14 7.86
N SER A 190 -5.01 14.94 8.37
CA SER A 190 -4.13 13.78 8.23
C SER A 190 -4.13 13.28 6.78
N HIS A 191 -2.96 12.93 6.25
CA HIS A 191 -2.82 12.22 4.98
C HIS A 191 -3.16 10.73 5.09
N PHE A 192 -3.13 10.21 6.32
CA PHE A 192 -3.42 8.80 6.61
C PHE A 192 -4.90 8.60 6.87
N VAL A 193 -5.41 7.46 6.39
CA VAL A 193 -6.75 6.97 6.66
C VAL A 193 -6.75 6.05 7.88
N ASP A 194 -7.82 6.08 8.66
CA ASP A 194 -8.05 5.03 9.67
C ASP A 194 -8.54 3.78 8.93
N GLY A 195 -9.57 3.90 8.10
CA GLY A 195 -10.09 2.78 7.30
C GLY A 195 -10.82 1.71 8.10
N ARG A 196 -11.12 1.98 9.38
CA ARG A 196 -12.00 1.11 10.16
C ARG A 196 -13.42 1.17 9.63
N ILE A 197 -14.04 0.01 9.62
CA ILE A 197 -15.43 -0.20 9.24
C ILE A 197 -16.25 -0.38 10.51
N SER A 198 -17.38 0.30 10.59
CA SER A 198 -18.41 0.05 11.59
C SER A 198 -19.79 0.05 10.92
N THR A 199 -20.79 -0.55 11.55
CA THR A 199 -22.18 -0.53 11.08
C THR A 199 -23.10 -0.10 12.23
N THR A 200 -24.18 0.59 11.88
CA THR A 200 -25.30 0.88 12.80
C THR A 200 -26.46 -0.11 12.63
N ALA A 201 -26.37 -0.98 11.63
CA ALA A 201 -27.38 -1.98 11.29
C ALA A 201 -26.78 -3.39 11.38
N GLY A 202 -27.27 -4.18 12.33
CA GLY A 202 -26.92 -5.59 12.47
C GLY A 202 -25.47 -5.85 12.92
N SER A 203 -24.99 -7.05 12.62
CA SER A 203 -23.62 -7.50 12.92
C SER A 203 -22.70 -7.15 11.76
N LEU A 204 -21.55 -6.53 12.07
CA LEU A 204 -20.51 -6.25 11.08
C LEU A 204 -19.97 -7.55 10.47
N ASP A 205 -19.79 -8.58 11.30
CA ASP A 205 -19.25 -9.87 10.85
C ASP A 205 -20.21 -10.56 9.87
N ASP A 206 -21.52 -10.47 10.09
CA ASP A 206 -22.53 -11.04 9.18
C ASP A 206 -22.54 -10.30 7.84
N LEU A 207 -22.51 -8.95 7.89
CA LEU A 207 -22.46 -8.10 6.70
C LEU A 207 -21.21 -8.40 5.85
N LEU A 208 -20.03 -8.47 6.47
CA LEU A 208 -18.79 -8.76 5.77
C LEU A 208 -18.77 -10.20 5.25
N SER A 209 -19.35 -11.16 5.98
CA SER A 209 -19.48 -12.54 5.51
C SER A 209 -20.37 -12.65 4.28
N GLU A 210 -21.48 -11.90 4.24
CA GLU A 210 -22.37 -11.82 3.06
C GLU A 210 -21.65 -11.20 1.85
N ILE A 211 -20.87 -10.14 2.06
CA ILE A 211 -20.07 -9.51 1.00
C ILE A 211 -18.99 -10.48 0.45
N MET A 212 -18.46 -11.35 1.31
CA MET A 212 -17.40 -12.30 0.95
C MET A 212 -17.93 -13.62 0.37
N SER A 213 -19.22 -13.94 0.52
CA SER A 213 -19.87 -15.13 -0.05
C SER A 213 -20.07 -15.05 -1.56
#